data_AF-Q47H19-F1
#
_entry.id   AF-Q47H19-F1
#
_cell.length_a   1.000
_cell.length_b   1.000
_cell.length_c   1.000
_cell.angle_alpha   90.00
_cell.angle_beta   90.00
_cell.angle_gamma   90.00
#
_symmetry.space_group_name_H-M   'P 1'
#
loop_
_entity.id
_entity.type
_entity.pdbx_description
1 polymer ?
#
loop_
_entity_poly.entity_id
_entity_poly.type
_entity_poly.pdbx_seq_one_letter_code
_entity_poly.pdbx_strand_id
1 'polypeptide(L)'
;MKINCLRPLWFAFRSENRYTVFQCLPHTLGWSAVQWRILDNAHQKRNLAEYEGFLEIEESAIAELCALVTGLIADAGKLIEG
;
A
#
# COMPACT_ATOMS: atom_id res chain seq x y z
N MET A 1 -3.30 -4.89 8.36
CA MET A 1 -3.85 -3.50 8.36
C MET A 1 -5.10 -3.43 7.49
N LYS A 2 -6.26 -3.88 8.02
CA LYS A 2 -7.54 -3.35 7.55
C LYS A 2 -7.48 -1.86 7.92
N ILE A 3 -7.24 -0.97 6.96
CA ILE A 3 -7.48 0.46 7.18
C ILE A 3 -9.00 0.60 7.22
N ASN A 4 -9.54 0.26 8.40
CA ASN A 4 -10.91 0.33 8.89
C ASN A 4 -10.76 -0.25 10.31
N CYS A 5 -10.62 0.54 11.36
CA CYS A 5 -11.69 1.41 11.86
C CYS A 5 -11.06 2.64 12.54
N LEU A 6 -11.88 3.68 12.79
CA LEU A 6 -11.57 4.99 13.39
C LEU A 6 -11.38 6.18 12.43
N ARG A 7 -12.28 6.39 11.45
CA ARG A 7 -12.66 7.77 11.03
C ARG A 7 -14.04 7.76 10.34
N PRO A 8 -14.93 8.75 10.61
CA PRO A 8 -16.28 8.75 10.05
C PRO A 8 -16.31 8.89 8.53
N LEU A 9 -17.35 8.29 7.93
CA LEU A 9 -17.50 7.97 6.49
C LEU A 9 -17.49 9.18 5.53
N TRP A 10 -17.68 10.40 6.00
CA TRP A 10 -17.94 11.58 5.15
C TRP A 10 -16.71 12.21 4.48
N PHE A 11 -15.49 11.84 4.88
CA PHE A 11 -14.24 12.27 4.22
C PHE A 11 -13.49 11.14 3.50
N ALA A 12 -14.03 9.92 3.51
CA ALA A 12 -13.36 8.77 2.92
C ALA A 12 -13.75 8.64 1.44
N PHE A 13 -13.08 9.39 0.56
CA PHE A 13 -13.08 9.09 -0.87
C PHE A 13 -12.49 7.68 -1.03
N ARG A 14 -13.36 6.68 -1.16
CA ARG A 14 -12.97 5.27 -1.31
C ARG A 14 -13.10 4.90 -2.77
N SER A 15 -11.97 4.53 -3.38
CA SER A 15 -12.03 3.78 -4.63
C SER A 15 -12.63 2.40 -4.33
N GLU A 16 -13.68 2.02 -5.08
CA GLU A 16 -14.30 0.68 -4.98
C GLU A 16 -13.31 -0.44 -5.29
N ASN A 17 -12.27 -0.15 -6.10
CA ASN A 17 -11.13 -1.05 -6.30
C ASN A 17 -9.93 -0.61 -5.46
N ARG A 18 -9.66 -1.34 -4.37
CA ARG A 18 -8.61 -1.00 -3.38
C ARG A 18 -7.17 -1.15 -3.90
N TYR A 19 -6.99 -1.77 -5.06
CA TYR A 19 -5.70 -1.96 -5.73
C TYR A 19 -5.33 -0.74 -6.59
N THR A 20 -6.32 0.03 -7.05
CA THR A 20 -6.10 1.22 -7.91
C THR A 20 -5.43 2.37 -7.17
N VAL A 21 -5.45 2.37 -5.84
CA VAL A 21 -4.85 3.44 -5.02
C VAL A 21 -3.34 3.54 -5.21
N PHE A 22 -2.67 2.44 -5.55
CA PHE A 22 -1.24 2.44 -5.83
C PHE A 22 -0.91 2.96 -7.24
N GLN A 23 -1.89 2.96 -8.15
CA GLN A 23 -1.74 3.46 -9.51
C GLN A 23 -1.65 4.98 -9.59
N CYS A 24 -1.99 5.72 -8.52
CA CYS A 24 -1.80 7.17 -8.47
C CYS A 24 -0.38 7.59 -8.04
N LEU A 25 0.42 6.67 -7.49
CA LEU A 25 1.79 6.95 -7.02
C LEU A 25 2.74 7.44 -8.14
N PRO A 26 2.66 6.95 -9.39
CA PRO A 26 3.41 7.53 -10.50
C PRO A 26 3.07 8.99 -10.77
N HIS A 27 1.80 9.37 -10.61
CA HIS A 27 1.31 10.71 -10.94
C HIS A 27 1.52 11.72 -9.80
N THR A 28 1.66 11.24 -8.56
CA THR A 28 1.80 12.09 -7.37
C THR A 28 3.25 12.15 -6.88
N LEU A 29 3.89 10.99 -6.72
CA LEU A 29 5.24 10.87 -6.17
C LEU A 29 6.30 10.54 -7.23
N GLY A 30 5.91 10.38 -8.50
CA GLY A 30 6.84 9.98 -9.57
C GLY A 30 7.34 8.53 -9.43
N TRP A 31 6.68 7.72 -8.61
CA TRP A 31 7.08 6.34 -8.36
C TRP A 31 6.92 5.45 -9.59
N SER A 32 7.91 4.60 -9.84
CA SER A 32 7.86 3.64 -10.95
C SER A 32 6.80 2.57 -10.74
N ALA A 33 6.37 1.96 -11.86
CA ALA A 33 5.41 0.86 -11.83
C ALA A 33 5.87 -0.34 -10.99
N VAL A 34 7.18 -0.59 -10.96
CA VAL A 34 7.76 -1.69 -10.19
C VAL A 34 7.58 -1.47 -8.70
N GLN A 35 7.84 -0.25 -8.21
CA GLN A 35 7.74 0.08 -6.80
C GLN A 35 6.31 -0.12 -6.28
N TRP A 36 5.31 0.44 -6.95
CA TRP A 36 3.94 0.35 -6.44
C TRP A 36 3.32 -1.04 -6.59
N ARG A 37 3.78 -1.85 -7.56
CA ARG A 37 3.35 -3.25 -7.71
C ARG A 37 3.76 -4.14 -6.55
N ILE A 38 4.86 -3.85 -5.86
CA ILE A 38 5.25 -4.57 -4.65
C ILE A 38 4.20 -4.38 -3.54
N LEU A 39 3.68 -3.16 -3.39
CA LEU A 39 2.61 -2.85 -2.45
C LEU A 39 1.30 -3.56 -2.82
N ASP A 40 0.98 -3.60 -4.12
CA ASP A 40 -0.19 -4.30 -4.64
C ASP A 40 -0.13 -5.81 -4.37
N ASN A 41 1.01 -6.44 -4.66
CA ASN A 41 1.25 -7.85 -4.39
C ASN A 41 1.16 -8.17 -2.89
N ALA A 42 1.76 -7.35 -2.03
CA ALA A 42 1.65 -7.51 -0.58
C ALA A 42 0.19 -7.40 -0.10
N HIS A 43 -0.59 -6.50 -0.70
CA HIS A 43 -2.01 -6.36 -0.40
C HIS A 43 -2.81 -7.60 -0.84
N GLN A 44 -2.55 -8.14 -2.02
CA GLN A 44 -3.17 -9.38 -2.50
C GLN A 44 -2.84 -10.57 -1.60
N LYS A 45 -1.58 -10.77 -1.23
CA LYS A 45 -1.16 -11.86 -0.32
C LYS A 45 -1.83 -11.78 1.04
N ARG A 46 -1.95 -10.58 1.61
CA ARG A 46 -2.68 -10.36 2.87
C ARG A 46 -4.17 -10.71 2.72
N ASN A 47 -4.80 -10.33 1.60
CA ASN A 47 -6.19 -10.68 1.36
C ASN A 47 -6.36 -12.19 1.24
N LEU A 48 -5.49 -12.86 0.49
CA LEU A 48 -5.53 -14.32 0.35
C LEU A 48 -5.39 -15.02 1.70
N ALA A 49 -4.44 -14.60 2.53
CA ALA A 49 -4.29 -15.13 3.88
C ALA A 49 -5.52 -14.90 4.78
N GLU A 50 -6.19 -13.75 4.64
CA GLU A 50 -7.40 -13.44 5.40
C GLU A 50 -8.62 -14.27 4.95
N TYR A 51 -8.73 -14.55 3.64
CA TYR A 51 -9.89 -15.26 3.08
C TYR A 51 -9.70 -16.79 3.02
N GLU A 52 -8.48 -17.26 2.79
CA GLU A 52 -8.16 -18.68 2.58
C GLU A 52 -7.33 -19.29 3.72
N GLY A 53 -6.90 -18.47 4.70
CA GLY A 53 -6.15 -18.94 5.87
C GLY A 53 -4.70 -19.35 5.59
N PHE A 54 -4.23 -19.21 4.34
CA PHE A 54 -2.89 -19.58 3.92
C PHE A 54 -2.01 -18.33 3.76
N LEU A 55 -0.95 -18.22 4.57
CA LEU A 55 0.04 -17.15 4.48
C LEU A 55 1.43 -17.76 4.34
N GLU A 56 1.92 -17.83 3.11
CA GLU A 56 3.30 -18.16 2.81
C GLU A 56 4.00 -16.90 2.29
N ILE A 57 4.80 -16.28 3.16
CA ILE A 57 5.60 -15.10 2.85
C ILE A 57 7.00 -15.31 3.42
N GLU A 58 8.00 -15.10 2.56
CA GLU A 58 9.42 -15.08 2.92
C GLU A 58 9.75 -13.83 3.77
N GLU A 59 10.60 -13.99 4.78
CA GLU A 59 11.07 -12.87 5.61
C GLU A 59 11.76 -11.78 4.78
N SER A 60 12.45 -12.16 3.71
CA SER A 60 13.08 -11.24 2.76
C SER A 60 12.06 -10.32 2.07
N ALA A 61 10.89 -10.85 1.72
CA ALA A 61 9.81 -10.07 1.12
C ALA A 61 9.20 -9.08 2.12
N ILE A 62 9.16 -9.44 3.41
CA ILE A 62 8.72 -8.52 4.48
C ILE A 62 9.74 -7.39 4.63
N ALA A 63 11.03 -7.72 4.67
CA ALA A 63 12.09 -6.71 4.79
C ALA A 63 12.08 -5.73 3.60
N GLU A 64 11.92 -6.24 2.37
CA GLU A 64 11.79 -5.42 1.17
C GLU A 64 10.57 -4.50 1.24
N LEU A 65 9.41 -5.03 1.66
CA LEU A 65 8.19 -4.25 1.82
C LEU A 65 8.37 -3.13 2.86
N CYS A 66 9.00 -3.42 4.01
CA CYS A 66 9.29 -2.43 5.05
C CYS A 66 10.20 -1.30 4.55
N ALA A 67 11.27 -1.65 3.83
CA ALA A 67 12.19 -0.67 3.25
C ALA A 67 11.46 0.23 2.24
N LEU A 68 10.64 -0.37 1.37
CA LEU A 68 9.86 0.35 0.38
C LEU A 68 8.85 1.31 1.03
N VAL A 69 8.09 0.85 2.02
CA VAL A 69 7.10 1.69 2.73
C VAL A 69 7.78 2.86 3.47
N THR A 70 8.98 2.65 4.00
CA THR A 70 9.77 3.73 4.62
C THR A 70 10.10 4.82 3.60
N GLY A 71 10.51 4.45 2.38
CA GLY A 71 10.72 5.38 1.28
C GLY A 71 9.44 6.11 0.88
N LEU A 72 8.30 5.39 0.82
CA LEU A 72 7.00 5.98 0.50
C LEU A 72 6.62 7.10 1.46
N ILE A 73 6.80 6.86 2.76
CA ILE A 73 6.48 7.84 3.81
C ILE A 73 7.38 9.07 3.68
N ALA A 74 8.69 8.86 3.46
CA ALA A 74 9.64 9.96 3.29
C ALA A 74 9.31 10.83 2.07
N ASP A 75 8.96 10.21 0.94
CA ASP A 75 8.59 10.94 -0.28
C ASP A 75 7.26 11.67 -0.15
N ALA A 76 6.27 11.03 0.49
CA ALA A 76 4.99 11.68 0.79
C ALA A 76 5.15 12.87 1.75
N GLY A 77 6.05 12.77 2.74
CA GLY A 77 6.36 13.88 3.66
C GLY A 77 6.86 15.13 2.93
N LYS A 78 7.71 14.95 1.90
CA LYS A 78 8.20 16.07 1.08
C LYS A 78 7.09 16.83 0.34
N LEU A 79 5.98 16.17 0.00
CA LEU A 79 4.83 16.83 -0.64
C LEU A 79 3.96 17.62 0.35
N ILE A 80 4.03 17.32 1.64
CA ILE A 80 3.21 17.95 2.68
C ILE A 80 3.94 19.16 3.29
N GLU A 81 5.28 19.09 3.36
CA GLU A 81 6.14 20.16 3.90
C GLU A 81 6.58 21.18 2.83
N GLY A 82 6.15 20.99 1.57
CA GLY A 82 6.46 21.87 0.42
C GLY A 82 5.46 22.99 0.20
#